data_AF-A0A1I1FQ12-F1
#
_entry.id   AF-A0A1I1FQ12-F1
#
_cell.length_a   1.000
_cell.length_b   1.000
_cell.length_c   1.000
_cell.angle_alpha   90.00
_cell.angle_beta   90.00
_cell.angle_gamma   90.00
#
_symmetry.space_group_name_H-M   'P 1'
#
loop_
_entity.id
_entity.type
_entity.pdbx_description
1 polymer ?
#
loop_
_entity_poly.entity_id
_entity_poly.type
_entity_poly.pdbx_seq_one_letter_code
_entity_poly.pdbx_strand_id
1 'polypeptide(L)'
;MKLARPLAASGVALAAVAATLGAVAPAQAAGISAAYQCVFPVVGPQTVTLTVNGALPTTAAAGIPVAAGLLHLPVTATTDISVGLALAGIQANGAEVKDFASTIGNVQVKVPAKFGAPTPSDASHIQFSGEGINEFFQQPAAGTYAITLPKSFTITPTKDGAPIPGVTAPCTTATPVSLGSIKVDKQLGHVSAKASKKAVKKKKAKLVVSVANDWSAKGGVQVGGTVVVKKGKKVVGRATVVNGKATVKLKKLKKGVNKVKVSYLGDAYTGAAKSAKAYKVKVK
;
A
#
# COMPACT_ATOMS: atom_id res chain seq x y z
N MET A 1 4.17 -24.64 39.45
CA MET A 1 2.99 -24.12 38.73
C MET A 1 3.30 -22.78 38.05
N LYS A 2 3.59 -22.79 36.75
CA LYS A 2 3.77 -21.57 35.94
C LYS A 2 2.48 -21.36 35.14
N LEU A 3 1.64 -20.41 35.55
CA LEU A 3 0.54 -19.95 34.70
C LEU A 3 1.10 -19.14 33.53
N ALA A 4 1.15 -19.76 32.37
CA ALA A 4 1.11 -19.07 31.09
C ALA A 4 -0.32 -18.52 30.92
N ARG A 5 -0.46 -17.20 30.77
CA ARG A 5 -1.70 -16.59 30.29
C ARG A 5 -1.61 -16.49 28.77
N PRO A 6 -2.46 -17.18 27.99
CA PRO A 6 -2.55 -16.93 26.57
C PRO A 6 -3.16 -15.53 26.36
N LEU A 7 -2.52 -14.70 25.55
CA LEU A 7 -3.20 -13.59 24.91
C LEU A 7 -4.20 -14.25 23.95
N ALA A 8 -5.47 -14.25 24.33
CA ALA A 8 -6.57 -14.55 23.42
C ALA A 8 -6.58 -13.46 22.34
N ALA A 9 -6.01 -13.76 21.18
CA ALA A 9 -6.03 -12.93 19.99
C ALA A 9 -6.12 -13.87 18.79
N SER A 10 -7.30 -14.42 18.52
CA SER A 10 -7.56 -15.20 17.29
C SER A 10 -9.06 -15.43 17.18
N GLY A 11 -9.79 -14.44 16.67
CA GLY A 11 -11.23 -14.55 16.46
C GLY A 11 -11.83 -13.47 15.56
N VAL A 12 -11.03 -12.71 14.81
CA VAL A 12 -11.46 -11.86 13.70
C VAL A 12 -10.22 -11.64 12.80
N ALA A 13 -9.88 -12.60 11.92
CA ALA A 13 -8.65 -12.53 11.13
C ALA A 13 -8.85 -12.45 9.61
N LEU A 14 -10.08 -12.36 9.10
CA LEU A 14 -10.32 -12.20 7.66
C LEU A 14 -11.14 -10.95 7.28
N ALA A 15 -11.73 -10.23 8.24
CA ALA A 15 -12.51 -9.02 7.95
C ALA A 15 -11.68 -7.70 7.98
N ALA A 16 -10.46 -7.71 8.50
CA ALA A 16 -9.70 -6.48 8.74
C ALA A 16 -8.90 -5.96 7.53
N VAL A 17 -8.72 -6.76 6.47
CA VAL A 17 -8.09 -6.28 5.23
C VAL A 17 -9.06 -5.38 4.45
N ALA A 18 -10.36 -5.67 4.52
CA ALA A 18 -11.40 -4.84 3.92
C ALA A 18 -11.73 -3.56 4.72
N ALA A 19 -11.42 -3.52 6.03
CA ALA A 19 -11.82 -2.41 6.90
C ALA A 19 -10.85 -1.21 6.90
N THR A 20 -9.59 -1.37 6.45
CA THR A 20 -8.60 -0.27 6.45
C THR A 20 -8.34 0.37 5.08
N LEU A 21 -8.82 -0.24 4.00
CA LEU A 21 -9.07 0.45 2.73
C LEU A 21 -10.54 0.89 2.76
N GLY A 22 -10.84 1.77 3.72
CA GLY A 22 -12.19 2.10 4.19
C GLY A 22 -13.24 2.13 3.08
N ALA A 23 -14.43 1.60 3.42
CA ALA A 23 -15.71 1.71 2.71
C ALA A 23 -15.60 2.25 1.29
N VAL A 24 -15.86 1.39 0.31
CA VAL A 24 -16.10 1.76 -1.09
C VAL A 24 -16.70 3.16 -1.16
N ALA A 25 -15.93 4.13 -1.69
CA ALA A 25 -16.45 5.48 -1.83
C ALA A 25 -17.73 5.40 -2.68
N PRO A 26 -18.71 6.30 -2.48
CA PRO A 26 -19.92 6.30 -3.30
C PRO A 26 -19.52 6.31 -4.77
N ALA A 27 -20.26 5.56 -5.58
CA ALA A 27 -20.01 5.42 -7.01
C ALA A 27 -19.74 6.80 -7.64
N GLN A 28 -18.59 6.94 -8.30
CA GLN A 28 -18.25 8.17 -9.01
C GLN A 28 -19.21 8.32 -10.19
N ALA A 29 -19.86 9.48 -10.29
CA ALA A 29 -20.92 9.75 -11.26
C ALA A 29 -20.43 9.81 -12.71
N ALA A 30 -19.11 9.88 -12.94
CA ALA A 30 -18.49 9.77 -14.26
C ALA A 30 -17.10 9.11 -14.13
N GLY A 31 -16.79 8.18 -15.03
CA GLY A 31 -15.47 7.56 -15.13
C GLY A 31 -14.40 8.56 -15.54
N ILE A 32 -13.18 8.38 -15.04
CA ILE A 32 -12.05 9.27 -15.36
C ILE A 32 -11.35 8.75 -16.62
N SER A 33 -11.27 9.59 -17.64
CA SER A 33 -10.79 9.20 -18.97
C SER A 33 -9.45 9.83 -19.33
N ALA A 34 -8.63 9.10 -20.08
CA ALA A 34 -7.39 9.58 -20.68
C ALA A 34 -7.22 9.01 -22.09
N ALA A 35 -6.75 9.84 -23.01
CA ALA A 35 -6.42 9.44 -24.37
C ALA A 35 -4.97 8.97 -24.47
N TYR A 36 -4.77 7.87 -25.18
CA TYR A 36 -3.49 7.28 -25.52
C TYR A 36 -3.36 7.12 -27.03
N GLN A 37 -2.18 7.40 -27.55
CA GLN A 37 -1.82 7.02 -28.91
C GLN A 37 -1.27 5.60 -28.87
N CYS A 38 -2.02 4.66 -29.44
CA CYS A 38 -1.66 3.25 -29.54
C CYS A 38 -1.30 2.92 -30.98
N VAL A 39 -0.21 2.20 -31.21
CA VAL A 39 0.21 1.81 -32.56
C VAL A 39 -0.14 0.35 -32.79
N PHE A 40 -1.19 0.09 -33.57
CA PHE A 40 -1.56 -1.28 -33.95
C PHE A 40 -0.81 -1.69 -35.22
N PRO A 41 -0.31 -2.93 -35.34
CA PRO A 41 0.51 -3.35 -36.50
C PRO A 41 -0.18 -3.21 -37.86
N VAL A 42 -1.51 -3.40 -37.91
CA VAL A 42 -2.28 -3.43 -39.17
C VAL A 42 -2.91 -2.08 -39.51
N VAL A 43 -3.43 -1.35 -38.51
CA VAL A 43 -4.19 -0.09 -38.70
C VAL A 43 -3.40 1.15 -38.30
N GLY A 44 -2.14 0.99 -37.92
CA GLY A 44 -1.25 2.08 -37.56
C GLY A 44 -1.64 2.78 -36.24
N PRO A 45 -1.26 4.05 -36.07
CA PRO A 45 -1.57 4.84 -34.88
C PRO A 45 -3.08 5.09 -34.75
N GLN A 46 -3.62 4.78 -33.59
CA GLN A 46 -5.02 4.96 -33.24
C GLN A 46 -5.13 5.61 -31.86
N THR A 47 -6.13 6.46 -31.70
CA THR A 47 -6.45 7.03 -30.40
C THR A 47 -7.28 6.02 -29.61
N VAL A 48 -6.82 5.65 -28.42
CA VAL A 48 -7.54 4.82 -27.47
C VAL A 48 -7.86 5.65 -26.24
N THR A 49 -9.14 5.86 -25.98
CA THR A 49 -9.62 6.51 -24.77
C THR A 49 -9.84 5.46 -23.70
N LEU A 50 -9.00 5.45 -22.67
CA LEU A 50 -9.15 4.60 -21.51
C LEU A 50 -9.92 5.33 -20.42
N THR A 51 -11.03 4.75 -19.97
CA THR A 51 -11.84 5.24 -18.87
C THR A 51 -11.77 4.26 -17.71
N VAL A 52 -11.36 4.76 -16.54
CA VAL A 52 -11.44 4.01 -15.28
C VAL A 52 -12.77 4.37 -14.64
N ASN A 53 -13.60 3.34 -14.48
CA ASN A 53 -14.88 3.43 -13.80
C ASN A 53 -14.71 2.95 -12.36
N GLY A 54 -15.45 3.53 -11.42
CA GLY A 54 -15.44 3.09 -10.02
C GLY A 54 -14.58 3.93 -9.09
N ALA A 55 -14.86 3.80 -7.81
CA ALA A 55 -14.31 4.68 -6.79
C ALA A 55 -12.94 4.23 -6.29
N LEU A 56 -11.99 5.16 -6.28
CA LEU A 56 -10.71 4.96 -5.60
C LEU A 56 -10.82 5.29 -4.11
N PRO A 57 -10.12 4.54 -3.23
CA PRO A 57 -10.06 4.85 -1.81
C PRO A 57 -9.37 6.20 -1.60
N THR A 58 -9.98 7.06 -0.79
CA THR A 58 -9.44 8.39 -0.48
C THR A 58 -8.53 8.38 0.74
N THR A 59 -8.56 7.32 1.55
CA THR A 59 -7.71 7.15 2.73
C THR A 59 -7.16 5.73 2.83
N ALA A 60 -5.96 5.59 3.37
CA ALA A 60 -5.33 4.31 3.71
C ALA A 60 -4.33 4.49 4.86
N ALA A 61 -3.87 3.40 5.46
CA ALA A 61 -2.77 3.46 6.43
C ALA A 61 -1.42 3.15 5.77
N ALA A 62 -0.38 3.87 6.20
CA ALA A 62 0.98 3.80 5.68
C ALA A 62 1.59 2.42 5.88
N GLY A 63 2.31 1.89 4.89
CA GLY A 63 3.08 0.64 5.07
C GLY A 63 2.24 -0.61 5.33
N ILE A 64 0.96 -0.63 4.94
CA ILE A 64 0.12 -1.84 4.90
C ILE A 64 0.45 -2.65 3.62
N PRO A 65 0.55 -3.99 3.70
CA PRO A 65 0.63 -4.82 2.50
C PRO A 65 -0.76 -4.95 1.88
N VAL A 66 -0.89 -4.60 0.60
CA VAL A 66 -2.11 -4.81 -0.18
C VAL A 66 -1.93 -6.10 -0.96
N ALA A 67 -2.80 -7.09 -0.69
CA ALA A 67 -2.78 -8.36 -1.40
C ALA A 67 -3.18 -8.16 -2.88
N ALA A 68 -2.67 -9.04 -3.75
CA ALA A 68 -3.15 -9.12 -5.12
C ALA A 68 -4.65 -9.47 -5.14
N GLY A 69 -5.39 -8.95 -6.10
CA GLY A 69 -6.81 -9.28 -6.24
C GLY A 69 -7.76 -8.52 -5.32
N LEU A 70 -7.29 -7.52 -4.57
CA LEU A 70 -8.13 -6.81 -3.59
C LEU A 70 -8.82 -5.57 -4.19
N LEU A 71 -8.19 -4.92 -5.16
CA LEU A 71 -8.69 -3.76 -5.89
C LEU A 71 -9.12 -4.21 -7.28
N HIS A 72 -10.38 -3.95 -7.57
CA HIS A 72 -11.09 -4.32 -8.79
C HIS A 72 -11.55 -3.02 -9.43
N LEU A 73 -10.96 -2.68 -10.58
CA LEU A 73 -11.21 -1.42 -11.26
C LEU A 73 -11.88 -1.74 -12.61
N PRO A 74 -13.19 -1.50 -12.76
CA PRO A 74 -13.81 -1.63 -14.07
C PRO A 74 -13.20 -0.61 -15.02
N VAL A 75 -12.77 -1.08 -16.18
CA VAL A 75 -12.08 -0.26 -17.17
C VAL A 75 -12.75 -0.44 -18.52
N THR A 76 -12.89 0.66 -19.25
CA THR A 76 -13.39 0.65 -20.62
C THR A 76 -12.38 1.34 -21.52
N ALA A 77 -12.08 0.74 -22.67
CA ALA A 77 -11.22 1.32 -23.68
C ALA A 77 -12.02 1.51 -24.97
N THR A 78 -12.12 2.74 -25.47
CA THR A 78 -12.86 3.07 -26.69
C THR A 78 -11.89 3.52 -27.77
N THR A 79 -12.09 3.04 -29.00
CA THR A 79 -11.24 3.38 -30.16
C THR A 79 -12.01 3.26 -31.47
N ASP A 80 -11.38 3.61 -32.59
CA ASP A 80 -11.99 3.60 -33.91
C ASP A 80 -12.40 2.18 -34.36
N ILE A 81 -13.50 2.10 -35.10
CA ILE A 81 -14.07 0.83 -35.60
C ILE A 81 -13.09 0.03 -36.47
N SER A 82 -12.13 0.68 -37.15
CA SER A 82 -11.09 0.02 -37.95
C SER A 82 -10.24 -0.94 -37.12
N VAL A 83 -9.99 -0.63 -35.84
CA VAL A 83 -9.31 -1.54 -34.91
C VAL A 83 -10.12 -2.81 -34.73
N GLY A 84 -11.44 -2.70 -34.57
CA GLY A 84 -12.35 -3.84 -34.43
C GLY A 84 -12.33 -4.76 -35.65
N LEU A 85 -12.34 -4.18 -36.84
CA LEU A 85 -12.23 -4.94 -38.10
C LEU A 85 -10.89 -5.67 -38.22
N ALA A 86 -9.79 -5.01 -37.87
CA ALA A 86 -8.45 -5.62 -37.88
C ALA A 86 -8.33 -6.78 -36.87
N LEU A 87 -8.90 -6.61 -35.68
CA LEU A 87 -8.95 -7.66 -34.66
C LEU A 87 -9.81 -8.84 -35.08
N ALA A 88 -10.95 -8.60 -35.73
CA ALA A 88 -11.78 -9.67 -36.29
C ALA A 88 -11.02 -10.47 -37.36
N GLY A 89 -10.21 -9.80 -38.20
CA GLY A 89 -9.35 -10.46 -39.20
C GLY A 89 -8.33 -11.43 -38.62
N ILE A 90 -7.87 -11.20 -37.39
CA ILE A 90 -6.96 -12.11 -36.65
C ILE A 90 -7.71 -12.99 -35.62
N GLN A 91 -9.04 -12.99 -35.64
CA GLN A 91 -9.91 -13.74 -34.73
C GLN A 91 -9.67 -13.42 -33.24
N ALA A 92 -9.27 -12.18 -32.93
CA ALA A 92 -9.16 -11.72 -31.54
C ALA A 92 -10.55 -11.45 -30.96
N ASN A 93 -10.83 -12.01 -29.78
CA ASN A 93 -12.08 -11.86 -29.04
C ASN A 93 -11.86 -11.27 -27.63
N GLY A 94 -10.70 -10.65 -27.41
CA GLY A 94 -10.37 -9.93 -26.20
C GLY A 94 -9.03 -9.22 -26.29
N ALA A 95 -8.60 -8.65 -25.18
CA ALA A 95 -7.25 -8.12 -25.03
C ALA A 95 -6.77 -8.22 -23.59
N GLU A 96 -5.47 -8.18 -23.38
CA GLU A 96 -4.86 -8.04 -22.06
C GLU A 96 -3.83 -6.91 -22.06
N VAL A 97 -3.66 -6.31 -20.88
CA VAL A 97 -2.60 -5.35 -20.59
C VAL A 97 -1.91 -5.82 -19.31
N LYS A 98 -0.65 -6.22 -19.41
CA LYS A 98 0.11 -6.81 -18.30
C LYS A 98 1.01 -5.80 -17.59
N ASP A 99 1.43 -4.77 -18.30
CA ASP A 99 2.40 -3.76 -17.86
C ASP A 99 1.75 -2.47 -17.35
N PHE A 100 0.43 -2.45 -17.22
CA PHE A 100 -0.28 -1.29 -16.70
C PHE A 100 0.10 -1.05 -15.23
N ALA A 101 0.77 0.07 -14.97
CA ALA A 101 1.28 0.38 -13.65
C ALA A 101 1.10 1.86 -13.30
N SER A 102 0.21 2.13 -12.35
CA SER A 102 0.03 3.45 -11.77
C SER A 102 1.02 3.68 -10.64
N THR A 103 1.17 4.93 -10.19
CA THR A 103 2.05 5.27 -9.07
C THR A 103 1.28 5.87 -7.90
N ILE A 104 1.64 5.48 -6.68
CA ILE A 104 1.23 6.13 -5.43
C ILE A 104 2.50 6.62 -4.73
N GLY A 105 2.84 7.89 -4.96
CA GLY A 105 4.15 8.41 -4.59
C GLY A 105 5.27 7.66 -5.33
N ASN A 106 6.17 7.02 -4.59
CA ASN A 106 7.28 6.24 -5.14
C ASN A 106 6.95 4.75 -5.31
N VAL A 107 5.74 4.32 -4.95
CA VAL A 107 5.31 2.93 -5.07
C VAL A 107 4.64 2.73 -6.41
N GLN A 108 5.15 1.78 -7.19
CA GLN A 108 4.50 1.31 -8.40
C GLN A 108 3.40 0.31 -8.04
N VAL A 109 2.19 0.57 -8.51
CA VAL A 109 1.01 -0.29 -8.34
C VAL A 109 0.67 -0.87 -9.70
N LYS A 110 1.04 -2.13 -9.92
CA LYS A 110 0.68 -2.86 -11.13
C LYS A 110 -0.78 -3.27 -11.04
N VAL A 111 -1.53 -2.96 -12.10
CA VAL A 111 -2.96 -3.27 -12.23
C VAL A 111 -3.17 -3.87 -13.62
N PRO A 112 -2.70 -5.10 -13.86
CA PRO A 112 -2.98 -5.79 -15.11
C PRO A 112 -4.49 -5.83 -15.36
N ALA A 113 -4.87 -5.63 -16.62
CA ALA A 113 -6.26 -5.59 -17.05
C ALA A 113 -6.52 -6.65 -18.11
N LYS A 114 -7.71 -7.25 -18.04
CA LYS A 114 -8.24 -8.12 -19.10
C LYS A 114 -9.52 -7.53 -19.64
N PHE A 115 -9.63 -7.53 -20.96
CA PHE A 115 -10.75 -7.01 -21.71
C PHE A 115 -11.45 -8.14 -22.46
N GLY A 116 -12.78 -8.11 -22.47
CA GLY A 116 -13.61 -8.99 -23.27
C GLY A 116 -13.64 -8.58 -24.75
N ALA A 117 -14.53 -9.24 -25.50
CA ALA A 117 -14.70 -8.97 -26.92
C ALA A 117 -15.12 -7.50 -27.17
N PRO A 118 -14.60 -6.87 -28.24
CA PRO A 118 -15.04 -5.54 -28.61
C PRO A 118 -16.51 -5.53 -28.96
N THR A 119 -17.23 -4.53 -28.48
CA THR A 119 -18.62 -4.25 -28.85
C THR A 119 -18.70 -2.89 -29.54
N PRO A 120 -19.57 -2.70 -30.55
CA PRO A 120 -19.83 -1.37 -31.09
C PRO A 120 -20.28 -0.42 -29.97
N SER A 121 -19.59 0.72 -29.83
CA SER A 121 -20.00 1.80 -28.91
C SER A 121 -20.95 2.75 -29.62
N ASP A 122 -20.65 3.04 -30.88
CA ASP A 122 -21.46 3.83 -31.79
C ASP A 122 -21.14 3.40 -33.25
N ALA A 123 -21.56 4.21 -34.23
CA ALA A 123 -21.35 3.91 -35.66
C ALA A 123 -19.87 3.94 -36.11
N SER A 124 -18.98 4.59 -35.35
CA SER A 124 -17.57 4.82 -35.71
C SER A 124 -16.58 4.28 -34.68
N HIS A 125 -17.04 3.85 -33.50
CA HIS A 125 -16.19 3.38 -32.43
C HIS A 125 -16.57 2.01 -31.90
N ILE A 126 -15.56 1.26 -31.48
CA ILE A 126 -15.70 0.06 -30.65
C ILE A 126 -15.25 0.34 -29.22
N GLN A 127 -15.82 -0.43 -28.29
CA GLN A 127 -15.46 -0.40 -26.88
C GLN A 127 -15.04 -1.80 -26.42
N PHE A 128 -13.97 -1.85 -25.64
CA PHE A 128 -13.55 -2.99 -24.86
C PHE A 128 -13.92 -2.73 -23.40
N SER A 129 -14.62 -3.67 -22.78
CA SER A 129 -14.91 -3.62 -21.35
C SER A 129 -14.10 -4.69 -20.64
N GLY A 130 -13.55 -4.32 -19.49
CA GLY A 130 -12.64 -5.16 -18.75
C GLY A 130 -12.53 -4.78 -17.29
N GLU A 131 -11.64 -5.49 -16.62
CA GLU A 131 -11.34 -5.26 -15.21
C GLU A 131 -9.84 -5.26 -14.99
N GLY A 132 -9.36 -4.20 -14.34
CA GLY A 132 -8.01 -4.08 -13.82
C GLY A 132 -7.96 -4.62 -12.40
N ILE A 133 -7.03 -5.54 -12.15
CA ILE A 133 -6.85 -6.18 -10.85
C ILE A 133 -5.45 -5.88 -10.34
N ASN A 134 -5.32 -5.36 -9.13
CA ASN A 134 -4.00 -5.04 -8.58
C ASN A 134 -3.17 -6.31 -8.31
N GLU A 135 -1.87 -6.21 -8.56
CA GLU A 135 -0.88 -7.11 -7.96
C GLU A 135 -0.59 -6.71 -6.51
N PHE A 136 0.21 -7.52 -5.81
CA PHE A 136 0.67 -7.16 -4.48
C PHE A 136 1.48 -5.85 -4.50
N PHE A 137 1.23 -4.97 -3.54
CA PHE A 137 2.10 -3.82 -3.31
C PHE A 137 2.11 -3.39 -1.85
N GLN A 138 3.17 -2.70 -1.45
CA GLN A 138 3.31 -2.11 -0.12
C GLN A 138 2.87 -0.65 -0.16
N GLN A 139 1.91 -0.25 0.68
CA GLN A 139 1.52 1.18 0.77
C GLN A 139 2.73 2.05 1.13
N PRO A 140 2.83 3.28 0.58
CA PRO A 140 3.94 4.18 0.86
C PRO A 140 3.93 4.68 2.32
N ALA A 141 4.90 5.53 2.64
CA ALA A 141 4.90 6.29 3.88
C ALA A 141 3.66 7.18 3.98
N ALA A 142 3.41 7.74 5.17
CA ALA A 142 2.31 8.68 5.34
C ALA A 142 2.52 9.95 4.53
N GLY A 143 1.48 10.40 3.85
CA GLY A 143 1.50 11.52 2.91
C GLY A 143 0.22 11.57 2.09
N THR A 144 0.07 12.61 1.27
CA THR A 144 -1.01 12.67 0.28
C THR A 144 -0.41 12.47 -1.10
N TYR A 145 -0.95 11.51 -1.84
CA TYR A 145 -0.40 11.09 -3.13
C TYR A 145 -1.47 11.19 -4.21
N ALA A 146 -1.10 11.76 -5.36
CA ALA A 146 -1.91 11.62 -6.56
C ALA A 146 -1.78 10.18 -7.09
N ILE A 147 -2.89 9.65 -7.61
CA ILE A 147 -2.91 8.38 -8.33
C ILE A 147 -2.98 8.75 -9.80
N THR A 148 -1.88 8.59 -10.52
CA THR A 148 -1.80 8.94 -11.94
C THR A 148 -1.83 7.69 -12.79
N LEU A 149 -2.55 7.77 -13.92
CA LEU A 149 -2.47 6.76 -14.96
C LEU A 149 -1.03 6.65 -15.51
N PRO A 150 -0.63 5.50 -16.06
CA PRO A 150 0.71 5.32 -16.62
C PRO A 150 0.95 6.21 -17.85
N LYS A 151 2.22 6.59 -18.10
CA LYS A 151 2.61 7.25 -19.36
C LYS A 151 2.52 6.31 -20.56
N SER A 152 2.67 5.02 -20.33
CA SER A 152 2.68 4.00 -21.37
C SER A 152 2.26 2.65 -20.84
N PHE A 153 1.68 1.83 -21.72
CA PHE A 153 1.38 0.42 -21.49
C PHE A 153 1.25 -0.28 -22.84
N THR A 154 1.11 -1.61 -22.83
CA THR A 154 1.06 -2.42 -24.05
C THR A 154 -0.20 -3.26 -24.07
N ILE A 155 -1.03 -3.07 -25.10
CA ILE A 155 -2.20 -3.93 -25.35
C ILE A 155 -1.74 -5.16 -26.12
N THR A 156 -2.15 -6.34 -25.67
CA THR A 156 -1.94 -7.61 -26.39
C THR A 156 -3.30 -8.22 -26.69
N PRO A 157 -3.73 -8.28 -27.96
CA PRO A 157 -4.96 -8.96 -28.33
C PRO A 157 -4.94 -10.43 -27.93
N THR A 158 -6.10 -10.95 -27.55
CA THR A 158 -6.26 -12.34 -27.13
C THR A 158 -7.30 -13.06 -27.98
N LYS A 159 -7.07 -14.37 -28.15
CA LYS A 159 -8.04 -15.32 -28.69
C LYS A 159 -8.31 -16.38 -27.63
N ASP A 160 -9.55 -16.49 -27.20
CA ASP A 160 -10.01 -17.42 -26.17
C ASP A 160 -9.21 -17.27 -24.86
N GLY A 161 -8.86 -16.03 -24.53
CA GLY A 161 -8.09 -15.65 -23.34
C GLY A 161 -6.58 -15.89 -23.44
N ALA A 162 -6.07 -16.44 -24.54
CA ALA A 162 -4.64 -16.59 -24.80
C ALA A 162 -4.10 -15.43 -25.66
N PRO A 163 -2.92 -14.87 -25.36
CA PRO A 163 -2.33 -13.80 -26.17
C PRO A 163 -2.00 -14.31 -27.58
N ILE A 164 -2.27 -13.48 -28.59
CA ILE A 164 -1.90 -13.79 -29.98
C ILE A 164 -0.42 -13.44 -30.17
N PRO A 165 0.46 -14.41 -30.46
CA PRO A 165 1.90 -14.16 -30.56
C PRO A 165 2.24 -13.15 -31.66
N GLY A 166 3.15 -12.22 -31.35
CA GLY A 166 3.63 -11.22 -32.30
C GLY A 166 2.67 -10.05 -32.56
N VAL A 167 1.50 -10.02 -31.92
CA VAL A 167 0.53 -8.92 -32.04
C VAL A 167 0.49 -8.15 -30.73
N THR A 168 1.04 -6.94 -30.74
CA THR A 168 0.96 -6.00 -29.61
C THR A 168 0.73 -4.59 -30.14
N ALA A 169 0.14 -3.74 -29.29
CA ALA A 169 -0.05 -2.33 -29.56
C ALA A 169 0.50 -1.51 -28.38
N PRO A 170 1.71 -0.94 -28.50
CA PRO A 170 2.22 -0.02 -27.49
C PRO A 170 1.39 1.26 -27.50
N CYS A 171 1.03 1.72 -26.31
CA CYS A 171 0.21 2.90 -26.06
C CYS A 171 1.01 3.92 -25.26
N THR A 172 0.93 5.19 -25.63
CA THR A 172 1.62 6.28 -24.90
C THR A 172 0.73 7.51 -24.76
N THR A 173 0.95 8.27 -23.69
CA THR A 173 0.34 9.59 -23.48
C THR A 173 1.38 10.58 -22.98
N ALA A 174 1.35 11.80 -23.51
CA ALA A 174 2.25 12.87 -23.08
C ALA A 174 1.83 13.45 -21.71
N THR A 175 0.53 13.40 -21.41
CA THR A 175 -0.08 14.03 -20.24
C THR A 175 -0.90 13.01 -19.43
N PRO A 176 -0.24 12.24 -18.53
CA PRO A 176 -0.94 11.34 -17.64
C PRO A 176 -2.00 12.06 -16.80
N VAL A 177 -3.22 11.52 -16.82
CA VAL A 177 -4.33 12.06 -16.03
C VAL A 177 -4.27 11.51 -14.61
N SER A 178 -4.58 12.36 -13.63
CA SER A 178 -4.77 11.96 -12.25
C SER A 178 -6.16 11.37 -12.07
N LEU A 179 -6.23 10.13 -11.57
CA LEU A 179 -7.47 9.47 -11.16
C LEU A 179 -8.00 9.97 -9.81
N GLY A 180 -7.23 10.79 -9.11
CA GLY A 180 -7.59 11.33 -7.80
C GLY A 180 -6.40 11.34 -6.86
N SER A 181 -6.69 11.47 -5.57
CA SER A 181 -5.67 11.47 -4.52
C SER A 181 -6.06 10.57 -3.37
N ILE A 182 -5.05 9.96 -2.75
CA ILE A 182 -5.18 9.14 -1.55
C ILE A 182 -4.35 9.75 -0.42
N LYS A 183 -4.99 9.92 0.74
CA LYS A 183 -4.32 10.30 1.98
C LYS A 183 -3.89 9.03 2.71
N VAL A 184 -2.59 8.87 2.88
CA VAL A 184 -1.99 7.76 3.61
C VAL A 184 -1.63 8.25 5.01
N ASP A 185 -2.30 7.72 6.03
CA ASP A 185 -2.12 8.11 7.42
C ASP A 185 -1.15 7.20 8.15
N LYS A 186 -0.44 7.75 9.14
CA LYS A 186 0.43 6.93 10.00
C LYS A 186 -0.39 5.95 10.81
N GLN A 187 0.09 4.72 10.91
CA GLN A 187 -0.48 3.71 11.81
C GLN A 187 -0.32 4.11 13.28
N LEU A 188 -1.20 3.59 14.14
CA LEU A 188 -1.10 3.77 15.57
C LEU A 188 0.13 3.02 16.12
N GLY A 189 0.92 3.69 16.97
CA GLY A 189 2.07 3.11 17.62
C GLY A 189 1.77 2.54 19.00
N HIS A 190 2.31 1.36 19.30
CA HIS A 190 2.19 0.66 20.57
C HIS A 190 3.56 0.50 21.23
N VAL A 191 3.74 1.00 22.45
CA VAL A 191 5.04 0.99 23.15
C VAL A 191 4.97 0.11 24.40
N SER A 192 5.85 -0.89 24.45
CA SER A 192 6.10 -1.70 25.64
C SER A 192 7.59 -1.75 26.00
N ALA A 193 7.94 -2.03 27.25
CA ALA A 193 9.33 -2.15 27.66
C ALA A 193 9.54 -3.17 28.78
N LYS A 194 10.74 -3.72 28.85
CA LYS A 194 11.20 -4.65 29.89
C LYS A 194 12.59 -4.23 30.37
N ALA A 195 12.74 -4.05 31.68
CA ALA A 195 14.04 -3.82 32.29
C ALA A 195 14.84 -5.12 32.39
N SER A 196 16.17 -5.06 32.31
CA SER A 196 17.00 -6.24 32.52
C SER A 196 16.78 -6.81 33.92
N LYS A 197 16.55 -8.14 34.02
CA LYS A 197 16.27 -8.84 35.29
C LYS A 197 17.41 -8.76 36.32
N LYS A 198 18.65 -8.51 35.89
CA LYS A 198 19.81 -8.40 36.79
C LYS A 198 19.86 -6.99 37.37
N ALA A 199 19.88 -6.89 38.70
CA ALA A 199 20.19 -5.66 39.39
C ALA A 199 21.58 -5.19 38.98
N VAL A 200 21.66 -3.98 38.46
CA VAL A 200 22.86 -3.50 37.79
C VAL A 200 23.82 -2.93 38.83
N LYS A 201 24.68 -3.78 39.41
CA LYS A 201 25.79 -3.34 40.27
C LYS A 201 26.72 -2.45 39.43
N LYS A 202 26.85 -1.17 39.80
CA LYS A 202 27.78 -0.15 39.24
C LYS A 202 27.71 0.14 37.71
N LYS A 203 27.00 -0.64 36.88
CA LYS A 203 26.85 -0.43 35.42
C LYS A 203 25.60 0.42 35.08
N LYS A 204 25.56 0.99 33.87
CA LYS A 204 24.38 1.68 33.31
C LYS A 204 23.24 0.67 33.09
N ALA A 205 22.05 0.97 33.60
CA ALA A 205 20.89 0.09 33.42
C ALA A 205 20.48 0.00 31.94
N LYS A 206 20.02 -1.18 31.50
CA LYS A 206 19.51 -1.40 30.14
C LYS A 206 18.00 -1.61 30.18
N LEU A 207 17.30 -0.96 29.24
CA LEU A 207 15.87 -1.14 29.01
C LEU A 207 15.67 -1.64 27.58
N VAL A 208 15.05 -2.81 27.42
CA VAL A 208 14.64 -3.31 26.09
C VAL A 208 13.23 -2.79 25.83
N VAL A 209 13.09 -2.00 24.78
CA VAL A 209 11.83 -1.41 24.35
C VAL A 209 11.37 -2.14 23.10
N SER A 210 10.09 -2.46 23.06
CA SER A 210 9.40 -2.98 21.89
C SER A 210 8.37 -1.96 21.44
N VAL A 211 8.44 -1.58 20.17
CA VAL A 211 7.47 -0.72 19.50
C VAL A 211 6.82 -1.54 18.41
N ALA A 212 5.50 -1.52 18.35
CA ALA A 212 4.73 -2.18 17.32
C ALA A 212 3.75 -1.18 16.69
N ASN A 213 3.25 -1.51 15.51
CA ASN A 213 2.06 -0.93 14.91
C ASN A 213 1.11 -2.08 14.54
N ASP A 214 -0.05 -1.76 13.98
CA ASP A 214 -1.12 -2.74 13.75
C ASP A 214 -0.80 -3.76 12.64
N TRP A 215 0.19 -3.47 11.78
CA TRP A 215 0.52 -4.27 10.60
C TRP A 215 1.94 -4.85 10.54
N SER A 216 2.87 -4.44 11.40
CA SER A 216 4.26 -4.93 11.38
C SER A 216 4.35 -6.45 11.51
N ALA A 217 3.43 -7.07 12.27
CA ALA A 217 3.38 -8.53 12.42
C ALA A 217 2.60 -9.25 11.29
N LYS A 218 1.96 -8.49 10.39
CA LYS A 218 1.06 -8.98 9.32
C LYS A 218 1.64 -8.70 7.93
N GLY A 219 2.96 -8.56 7.81
CA GLY A 219 3.64 -8.23 6.55
C GLY A 219 3.75 -6.74 6.23
N GLY A 220 3.32 -5.86 7.14
CA GLY A 220 3.53 -4.41 7.00
C GLY A 220 4.95 -3.98 7.31
N VAL A 221 5.28 -2.74 6.93
CA VAL A 221 6.60 -2.15 7.15
C VAL A 221 6.93 -2.14 8.64
N GLN A 222 8.12 -2.66 8.98
CA GLN A 222 8.59 -2.75 10.35
C GLN A 222 8.81 -1.35 10.96
N VAL A 223 8.44 -1.22 12.23
CA VAL A 223 8.63 0.05 12.96
C VAL A 223 10.11 0.39 13.13
N GLY A 224 10.47 1.62 12.73
CA GLY A 224 11.78 2.24 12.90
C GLY A 224 11.72 3.41 13.89
N GLY A 225 12.52 4.46 13.64
CA GLY A 225 12.46 5.71 14.40
C GLY A 225 13.22 5.69 15.73
N THR A 226 12.82 6.55 16.68
CA THR A 226 13.55 6.78 17.94
C THR A 226 12.66 6.67 19.16
N VAL A 227 13.17 6.00 20.21
CA VAL A 227 12.57 5.98 21.54
C VAL A 227 13.36 6.87 22.51
N VAL A 228 12.63 7.55 23.39
CA VAL A 228 13.13 8.42 24.44
C VAL A 228 12.61 7.92 25.78
N VAL A 229 13.51 7.71 26.73
CA VAL A 229 13.16 7.29 28.09
C VAL A 229 13.32 8.48 29.03
N LYS A 230 12.26 8.79 29.78
CA LYS A 230 12.23 9.90 30.74
C LYS A 230 11.96 9.42 32.17
N LYS A 231 12.63 10.04 33.14
CA LYS A 231 12.29 9.97 34.57
C LYS A 231 11.76 11.34 34.99
N GLY A 232 10.45 11.44 35.21
CA GLY A 232 9.79 12.75 35.30
C GLY A 232 9.97 13.53 33.99
N LYS A 233 10.46 14.77 34.08
CA LYS A 233 10.77 15.61 32.90
C LYS A 233 12.16 15.32 32.29
N LYS A 234 13.06 14.62 33.01
CA LYS A 234 14.47 14.43 32.61
C LYS A 234 14.65 13.25 31.64
N VAL A 235 15.34 13.47 30.51
CA VAL A 235 15.71 12.40 29.56
C VAL A 235 16.88 11.58 30.11
N VAL A 236 16.61 10.30 30.34
CA VAL A 236 17.56 9.33 30.91
C VAL A 236 18.09 8.35 29.87
N GLY A 237 17.57 8.33 28.65
CA GLY A 237 18.11 7.55 27.55
C GLY A 237 17.41 7.80 26.23
N ARG A 238 18.10 7.49 25.13
CA ARG A 238 17.57 7.43 23.76
C ARG A 238 18.09 6.17 23.08
N ALA A 239 17.33 5.63 22.14
CA ALA A 239 17.81 4.60 21.23
C ALA A 239 17.00 4.60 19.94
N THR A 240 17.65 4.21 18.85
CA THR A 240 16.99 3.92 17.58
C THR A 240 16.26 2.59 17.68
N VAL A 241 15.07 2.52 17.09
CA VAL A 241 14.29 1.30 16.94
C VAL A 241 14.64 0.69 15.58
N VAL A 242 14.95 -0.60 15.59
CA VAL A 242 15.17 -1.40 14.38
C VAL A 242 14.29 -2.63 14.51
N ASN A 243 13.44 -2.89 13.52
CA ASN A 243 12.50 -4.01 13.50
C ASN A 243 11.65 -4.08 14.78
N GLY A 244 11.09 -2.93 15.17
CA GLY A 244 10.25 -2.81 16.36
C GLY A 244 10.96 -2.99 17.70
N LYS A 245 12.30 -3.05 17.74
CA LYS A 245 13.07 -3.24 18.98
C LYS A 245 14.14 -2.18 19.16
N ALA A 246 14.33 -1.74 20.40
CA ALA A 246 15.40 -0.82 20.79
C ALA A 246 16.00 -1.22 22.14
N THR A 247 17.33 -1.18 22.27
CA THR A 247 18.02 -1.36 23.56
C THR A 247 18.55 -0.03 24.06
N VAL A 248 17.89 0.54 25.06
CA VAL A 248 18.25 1.83 25.63
C VAL A 248 19.24 1.64 26.78
N LYS A 249 20.42 2.24 26.65
CA LYS A 249 21.38 2.41 27.76
C LYS A 249 20.99 3.64 28.57
N LEU A 250 20.59 3.45 29.82
CA LEU A 250 20.16 4.53 30.69
C LEU A 250 21.36 5.26 31.32
N LYS A 251 21.23 6.58 31.51
CA LYS A 251 22.13 7.38 32.34
C LYS A 251 22.17 6.83 33.78
N LYS A 252 23.18 7.24 34.58
CA LYS A 252 23.28 6.85 35.99
C LYS A 252 21.98 7.26 36.72
N LEU A 253 21.30 6.28 37.30
CA LEU A 253 20.09 6.48 38.10
C LEU A 253 20.44 6.35 39.58
N LYS A 254 19.68 7.03 40.44
CA LYS A 254 19.81 6.89 41.90
C LYS A 254 19.55 5.42 42.30
N LYS A 255 20.25 4.95 43.34
CA LYS A 255 20.02 3.65 43.95
C LYS A 255 18.54 3.50 44.37
N GLY A 256 17.99 2.31 44.25
CA GLY A 256 16.58 2.02 44.52
C GLY A 256 15.71 1.85 43.26
N VAL A 257 14.39 1.98 43.43
CA VAL A 257 13.39 1.75 42.38
C VAL A 257 13.09 3.05 41.64
N ASN A 258 13.46 3.12 40.36
CA ASN A 258 13.22 4.26 39.50
C ASN A 258 12.04 3.98 38.56
N LYS A 259 11.01 4.83 38.57
CA LYS A 259 9.91 4.78 37.58
C LYS A 259 10.29 5.59 36.35
N VAL A 260 10.26 4.99 35.16
CA VAL A 260 10.55 5.64 33.88
C VAL A 260 9.40 5.48 32.91
N LYS A 261 9.14 6.50 32.08
CA LYS A 261 8.19 6.43 30.96
C LYS A 261 8.97 6.37 29.65
N VAL A 262 8.44 5.62 28.68
CA VAL A 262 9.01 5.52 27.33
C VAL A 262 8.11 6.26 26.36
N SER A 263 8.70 7.04 25.47
CA SER A 263 8.01 7.72 24.40
C SER A 263 8.70 7.38 23.08
N TYR A 264 7.92 6.91 22.12
CA TYR A 264 8.32 6.74 20.74
C TYR A 264 7.99 8.01 19.97
N LEU A 265 8.93 8.52 19.19
CA LEU A 265 8.78 9.78 18.45
C LEU A 265 8.04 9.63 17.13
N GLY A 266 7.76 8.40 16.68
CA GLY A 266 7.22 8.13 15.36
C GLY A 266 8.32 7.90 14.31
N ASP A 267 7.88 7.44 13.14
CA ASP A 267 8.66 7.34 11.91
C ASP A 267 7.76 7.73 10.72
N ALA A 268 8.15 7.37 9.49
CA ALA A 268 7.39 7.66 8.28
C ALA A 268 6.05 6.88 8.17
N TYR A 269 5.90 5.78 8.91
CA TYR A 269 4.77 4.84 8.80
C TYR A 269 3.92 4.78 10.09
N THR A 270 4.51 5.08 11.24
CA THR A 270 3.94 4.89 12.57
C THR A 270 3.97 6.21 13.35
N GLY A 271 2.83 6.58 13.92
CA GLY A 271 2.68 7.78 14.72
C GLY A 271 3.49 7.73 16.03
N ALA A 272 3.70 8.91 16.63
CA ALA A 272 4.30 9.00 17.95
C ALA A 272 3.42 8.30 19.00
N ALA A 273 4.05 7.62 19.95
CA ALA A 273 3.34 6.84 20.95
C ALA A 273 4.01 6.92 22.32
N LYS A 274 3.25 6.69 23.39
CA LYS A 274 3.77 6.67 24.76
C LYS A 274 3.40 5.37 25.44
N SER A 275 4.27 4.86 26.28
CA SER A 275 3.95 3.71 27.11
C SER A 275 2.81 4.06 28.08
N ALA A 276 1.74 3.27 28.11
CA ALA A 276 0.61 3.48 29.01
C ALA A 276 1.00 3.45 30.50
N LYS A 277 2.03 2.66 30.85
CA LYS A 277 2.50 2.48 32.23
C LYS A 277 3.95 2.93 32.38
N ALA A 278 4.32 3.34 33.58
CA ALA A 278 5.72 3.55 33.94
C ALA A 278 6.41 2.22 34.27
N TYR A 279 7.65 2.05 33.80
CA TYR A 279 8.45 0.86 34.06
C TYR A 279 9.35 1.06 35.27
N LYS A 280 9.45 0.03 36.12
CA LYS A 280 10.31 0.03 37.31
C LYS A 280 11.71 -0.48 36.94
N VAL A 281 12.73 0.34 37.18
CA VAL A 281 14.15 -0.01 37.02
C VAL A 281 14.80 -0.03 38.41
N LYS A 282 15.29 -1.19 38.84
CA LYS A 282 15.96 -1.36 40.14
C LYS A 282 17.48 -1.21 39.99
N VAL A 283 18.07 -0.30 40.75
CA VAL A 283 19.52 -0.11 40.86
C VAL A 283 19.95 -0.50 42.28
N LYS A 284 20.95 -1.40 42.39
CA LYS A 284 21.52 -1.88 43.66
C LYS A 284 22.80 -1.12 44.01
#